data_AF-A0A558J066-F1
#
_entry.id   AF-A0A558J066-F1
#
_cell.length_a   1.000
_cell.length_b   1.000
_cell.length_c   1.000
_cell.angle_alpha   90.00
_cell.angle_beta   90.00
_cell.angle_gamma   90.00
#
_symmetry.space_group_name_H-M   'P 1'
#
loop_
_entity.id
_entity.type
_entity.pdbx_description
1 polymer ?
#
loop_
_entity_poly.entity_id
_entity_poly.type
_entity_poly.pdbx_seq_one_letter_code
_entity_poly.pdbx_strand_id
1 'polypeptide(L)'
;MHAVSEVRATLQSEYVRRLRKIWSSELSGKNKVFATNMLAVPVLLYSFGVLKWARKDLRDLDIKTRKIINMNRSMHPNSSVARLYLSRSIGGRGLQSLERLHDRLVLGLTHEVVNFTADEDDFLMQIVHKHENAHKGSFLYKAAIYAARTLSLGEINALMELRKEEFKSVIRNAEEKLLLGELMDKSMHSVFFKHVRDHGLSTQLTFSFLKSAGLMSETEGFIFACQDGVINTLEYRSKVLQVQLPDTSCRRCKQHPETLMHLLSACPVLARGAYIQRHNAALRVLYYYLRHCYGIDVTPVLPYLPGDIPQVVENDSCKIYWNMPFATTRRIDHNKPDIV
;
A
#
# COMPACT_ATOMS: atom_id res chain seq x y z
N MET A 1 32.54 -4.82 22.67
CA MET A 1 31.81 -5.29 21.47
C MET A 1 30.74 -6.33 21.80
N HIS A 2 31.00 -7.30 22.69
CA HIS A 2 30.06 -8.39 23.03
C HIS A 2 28.68 -7.92 23.57
N ALA A 3 28.66 -6.92 24.45
CA ALA A 3 27.41 -6.37 25.01
C ALA A 3 26.52 -5.67 23.95
N VAL A 4 27.13 -5.01 22.95
CA VAL A 4 26.37 -4.31 21.90
C VAL A 4 25.70 -5.29 20.95
N SER A 5 26.36 -6.40 20.62
CA SER A 5 25.75 -7.48 19.82
C SER A 5 24.61 -8.16 20.56
N GLU A 6 24.74 -8.33 21.88
CA GLU A 6 23.70 -8.95 22.71
C GLU A 6 22.44 -8.08 22.80
N VAL A 7 22.60 -6.77 23.04
CA VAL A 7 21.47 -5.82 23.03
C VAL A 7 20.75 -5.82 21.68
N ARG A 8 21.50 -5.85 20.55
CA ARG A 8 20.88 -5.95 19.22
C ARG A 8 20.12 -7.25 19.02
N ALA A 9 20.65 -8.37 19.47
CA ALA A 9 19.97 -9.66 19.36
C ALA A 9 18.65 -9.67 20.15
N THR A 10 18.65 -9.13 21.37
CA THR A 10 17.46 -8.97 22.22
C THR A 10 16.42 -8.06 21.56
N LEU A 11 16.87 -6.96 20.95
CA LEU A 11 16.01 -6.05 20.21
C LEU A 11 15.33 -6.71 19.00
N GLN A 12 16.11 -7.44 18.22
CA GLN A 12 15.61 -8.16 17.05
C GLN A 12 14.63 -9.25 17.43
N SER A 13 14.92 -10.02 18.50
CA SER A 13 14.04 -11.09 18.97
C SER A 13 12.71 -10.53 19.47
N GLU A 14 12.73 -9.42 20.23
CA GLU A 14 11.54 -8.75 20.72
C GLU A 14 10.70 -8.16 19.58
N TYR A 15 11.33 -7.52 18.59
CA TYR A 15 10.66 -7.04 17.37
C TYR A 15 9.94 -8.18 16.64
N VAL A 16 10.65 -9.30 16.39
CA VAL A 16 10.08 -10.47 15.72
C VAL A 16 8.96 -11.11 16.55
N ARG A 17 9.10 -11.16 17.87
CA ARG A 17 8.06 -11.68 18.77
C ARG A 17 6.77 -10.86 18.66
N ARG A 18 6.88 -9.53 18.69
CA ARG A 18 5.71 -8.63 18.52
C ARG A 18 5.08 -8.77 17.15
N LEU A 19 5.89 -8.82 16.09
CA LEU A 19 5.40 -9.05 14.73
C LEU A 19 4.59 -10.34 14.63
N ARG A 20 5.10 -11.46 15.16
CA ARG A 20 4.38 -12.74 15.10
C ARG A 20 3.01 -12.63 15.76
N LYS A 21 2.92 -12.03 16.95
CA LYS A 21 1.64 -11.84 17.66
C LYS A 21 0.66 -10.94 16.90
N ILE A 22 1.15 -9.84 16.32
CA ILE A 22 0.30 -8.90 15.57
C ILE A 22 -0.23 -9.57 14.30
N TRP A 23 0.64 -10.21 13.52
CA TRP A 23 0.26 -10.76 12.23
C TRP A 23 -0.55 -12.05 12.32
N SER A 24 -0.45 -12.80 13.43
CA SER A 24 -1.30 -13.96 13.72
C SER A 24 -2.69 -13.59 14.27
N SER A 25 -2.94 -12.32 14.61
CA SER A 25 -4.24 -11.89 15.13
C SER A 25 -5.31 -11.81 14.04
N GLU A 26 -6.58 -11.72 14.43
CA GLU A 26 -7.74 -11.52 13.52
C GLU A 26 -8.00 -10.05 13.20
N LEU A 27 -7.00 -9.18 13.39
CA LEU A 27 -7.14 -7.76 13.07
C LEU A 27 -7.25 -7.52 11.55
N SER A 28 -7.95 -6.44 11.18
CA SER A 28 -8.01 -5.96 9.81
C SER A 28 -6.62 -5.60 9.26
N GLY A 29 -6.47 -5.59 7.93
CA GLY A 29 -5.19 -5.26 7.29
C GLY A 29 -4.64 -3.89 7.71
N LYS A 30 -5.53 -2.89 7.81
CA LYS A 30 -5.22 -1.56 8.34
C LYS A 30 -4.71 -1.62 9.78
N ASN A 31 -5.42 -2.35 10.64
CA ASN A 31 -5.08 -2.42 12.06
C ASN A 31 -3.79 -3.21 12.31
N LYS A 32 -3.49 -4.26 11.53
CA LYS A 32 -2.21 -4.97 11.62
C LYS A 32 -1.03 -4.09 11.25
N VAL A 33 -1.14 -3.29 10.18
CA VAL A 33 -0.10 -2.35 9.80
C VAL A 33 0.06 -1.26 10.87
N PHE A 34 -1.05 -0.69 11.34
CA PHE A 34 -1.04 0.31 12.40
C PHE A 34 -0.38 -0.22 13.68
N ALA A 35 -0.78 -1.41 14.15
CA ALA A 35 -0.20 -2.06 15.31
C ALA A 35 1.29 -2.37 15.10
N THR A 36 1.72 -2.73 13.89
CA THR A 36 3.15 -2.95 13.60
C THR A 36 3.94 -1.65 13.77
N ASN A 37 3.47 -0.56 13.17
CA ASN A 37 4.11 0.76 13.26
C ASN A 37 4.09 1.32 14.69
N MET A 38 3.05 1.03 15.48
CA MET A 38 2.88 1.55 16.84
C MET A 38 3.56 0.69 17.92
N LEU A 39 3.60 -0.63 17.76
CA LEU A 39 4.01 -1.55 18.84
C LEU A 39 5.31 -2.29 18.53
N ALA A 40 5.57 -2.66 17.28
CA ALA A 40 6.77 -3.40 16.91
C ALA A 40 7.92 -2.46 16.57
N VAL A 41 7.69 -1.49 15.67
CA VAL A 41 8.72 -0.56 15.19
C VAL A 41 9.42 0.23 16.33
N PRO A 42 8.72 0.74 17.36
CA PRO A 42 9.37 1.51 18.43
C PRO A 42 10.41 0.72 19.24
N VAL A 43 10.34 -0.61 19.23
CA VAL A 43 11.37 -1.47 19.84
C VAL A 43 12.74 -1.20 19.23
N LEU A 44 12.81 -0.88 17.93
CA LEU A 44 14.09 -0.61 17.26
C LEU A 44 14.43 0.89 17.24
N LEU A 45 13.41 1.75 17.32
CA LEU A 45 13.54 3.20 17.15
C LEU A 45 14.58 3.84 18.08
N TYR A 46 14.54 3.50 19.37
CA TYR A 46 15.46 4.08 20.36
C TYR A 46 16.93 3.71 20.09
N SER A 47 17.17 2.62 19.35
CA SER A 47 18.51 2.14 19.07
C SER A 47 19.14 2.76 17.83
N PHE A 48 18.37 3.42 16.96
CA PHE A 48 18.88 3.93 15.67
C PHE A 48 19.81 5.15 15.81
N GLY A 49 19.65 5.95 16.87
CA GLY A 49 20.56 7.07 17.17
C GLY A 49 21.76 6.69 18.04
N VAL A 50 21.72 5.54 18.70
CA VAL A 50 22.72 5.14 19.72
C VAL A 50 23.62 4.00 19.21
N LEU A 51 23.04 3.02 18.51
CA LEU A 51 23.76 1.86 18.01
C LEU A 51 24.01 1.99 16.50
N LYS A 52 25.24 1.68 16.08
CA LYS A 52 25.60 1.61 14.66
C LYS A 52 24.95 0.41 13.96
N TRP A 53 23.78 0.60 13.37
CA TRP A 53 23.11 -0.44 12.57
C TRP A 53 23.74 -0.58 11.19
N ALA A 54 24.00 -1.82 10.76
CA ALA A 54 24.36 -2.07 9.38
C ALA A 54 23.08 -2.12 8.53
N ARG A 55 23.12 -1.50 7.33
CA ARG A 55 21.99 -1.53 6.37
C ARG A 55 21.58 -2.94 5.98
N LYS A 56 22.52 -3.91 6.05
CA LYS A 56 22.22 -5.33 5.82
C LYS A 56 21.32 -5.90 6.91
N ASP A 57 21.60 -5.62 8.18
CA ASP A 57 20.82 -6.12 9.31
C ASP A 57 19.37 -5.62 9.27
N LEU A 58 19.18 -4.33 8.93
CA LEU A 58 17.85 -3.74 8.77
C LEU A 58 17.09 -4.35 7.59
N ARG A 59 17.77 -4.58 6.46
CA ARG A 59 17.21 -5.28 5.30
C ARG A 59 16.80 -6.71 5.64
N ASP A 60 17.60 -7.43 6.41
CA ASP A 60 17.30 -8.79 6.84
C ASP A 60 16.08 -8.83 7.78
N LEU A 61 15.90 -7.83 8.65
CA LEU A 61 14.69 -7.68 9.45
C LEU A 61 13.46 -7.33 8.60
N ASP A 62 13.61 -6.47 7.60
CA ASP A 62 12.55 -6.16 6.63
C ASP A 62 12.16 -7.43 5.83
N ILE A 63 13.12 -8.27 5.43
CA ILE A 63 12.87 -9.59 4.81
C ILE A 63 12.10 -10.50 5.78
N LYS A 64 12.54 -10.62 7.04
CA LYS A 64 11.85 -11.43 8.06
C LYS A 64 10.42 -10.94 8.28
N THR A 65 10.20 -9.62 8.31
CA THR A 65 8.88 -9.00 8.43
C THR A 65 7.98 -9.47 7.28
N ARG A 66 8.44 -9.36 6.03
CA ARG A 66 7.68 -9.84 4.86
C ARG A 66 7.40 -11.34 4.89
N LYS A 67 8.35 -12.16 5.35
CA LYS A 67 8.14 -13.60 5.52
C LYS A 67 7.01 -13.89 6.52
N ILE A 68 6.93 -13.17 7.64
CA ILE A 68 5.85 -13.32 8.63
C ILE A 68 4.50 -12.89 8.06
N ILE A 69 4.46 -11.79 7.30
CA ILE A 69 3.23 -11.33 6.63
C ILE A 69 2.73 -12.37 5.63
N ASN A 70 3.64 -12.96 4.85
CA ASN A 70 3.33 -14.00 3.88
C ASN A 70 2.84 -15.30 4.56
N MET A 71 3.50 -15.75 5.63
CA MET A 71 3.06 -16.92 6.41
C MET A 71 1.62 -16.77 6.93
N ASN A 72 1.21 -15.55 7.29
CA ASN A 72 -0.16 -15.23 7.71
C ASN A 72 -1.09 -14.85 6.54
N ARG A 73 -0.78 -15.28 5.31
CA ARG A 73 -1.60 -15.09 4.08
C ARG A 73 -1.97 -13.64 3.77
N SER A 74 -1.28 -12.67 4.36
CA SER A 74 -1.60 -11.25 4.27
C SER A 74 -0.87 -10.55 3.11
N MET A 75 0.06 -11.23 2.44
CA MET A 75 0.81 -10.73 1.29
C MET A 75 1.28 -11.88 0.41
N HIS A 76 1.14 -11.74 -0.91
CA HIS A 76 1.65 -12.73 -1.86
C HIS A 76 3.19 -12.61 -2.00
N PRO A 77 3.94 -13.73 -2.11
CA PRO A 77 5.40 -13.71 -2.16
C PRO A 77 5.99 -12.79 -3.26
N ASN A 78 5.32 -12.75 -4.42
CA ASN A 78 5.77 -11.97 -5.58
C ASN A 78 5.11 -10.59 -5.70
N SER A 79 4.32 -10.16 -4.71
CA SER A 79 3.75 -8.81 -4.67
C SER A 79 4.84 -7.74 -4.58
N SER A 80 4.50 -6.51 -4.97
CA SER A 80 5.47 -5.42 -4.95
C SER A 80 5.86 -5.05 -3.51
N VAL A 81 7.15 -5.14 -3.21
CA VAL A 81 7.71 -4.71 -1.92
C VAL A 81 7.55 -3.20 -1.71
N ALA A 82 7.78 -2.38 -2.75
CA ALA A 82 7.62 -0.93 -2.66
C ALA A 82 6.18 -0.56 -2.23
N ARG A 83 5.19 -1.29 -2.73
CA ARG A 83 3.78 -1.07 -2.42
C ARG A 83 3.41 -1.36 -0.97
N LEU A 84 4.13 -2.27 -0.30
CA LEU A 84 3.95 -2.54 1.13
C LEU A 84 4.28 -1.30 1.98
N TYR A 85 5.33 -0.56 1.60
CA TYR A 85 5.83 0.60 2.33
C TYR A 85 5.21 1.92 1.89
N LEU A 86 4.65 1.96 0.68
CA LEU A 86 3.97 3.12 0.14
C LEU A 86 2.76 3.52 1.00
N SER A 87 2.45 4.81 1.09
CA SER A 87 1.35 5.31 1.91
C SER A 87 -0.03 4.84 1.40
N ARG A 88 -0.97 4.62 2.33
CA ARG A 88 -2.32 4.13 2.00
C ARG A 88 -3.13 5.10 1.15
N SER A 89 -2.84 6.40 1.23
CA SER A 89 -3.50 7.46 0.45
C SER A 89 -3.26 7.36 -1.05
N ILE A 90 -2.14 6.77 -1.46
CA ILE A 90 -1.71 6.64 -2.86
C ILE A 90 -1.65 5.16 -3.29
N GLY A 91 -2.34 4.27 -2.58
CA GLY A 91 -2.52 2.87 -2.99
C GLY A 91 -1.49 1.87 -2.46
N GLY A 92 -0.72 2.25 -1.45
CA GLY A 92 0.15 1.35 -0.69
C GLY A 92 -0.48 0.81 0.60
N ARG A 93 0.31 0.10 1.42
CA ARG A 93 -0.16 -0.46 2.70
C ARG A 93 0.26 0.34 3.93
N GLY A 94 1.23 1.24 3.80
CA GLY A 94 1.67 2.15 4.85
C GLY A 94 2.49 1.51 5.97
N LEU A 95 3.10 0.34 5.72
CA LEU A 95 4.06 -0.24 6.65
C LEU A 95 5.34 0.62 6.65
N GLN A 96 5.98 0.80 7.80
CA GLN A 96 7.28 1.46 7.83
C GLN A 96 8.40 0.46 7.50
N SER A 97 9.23 0.76 6.50
CA SER A 97 10.47 0.02 6.27
C SER A 97 11.47 0.43 7.34
N LEU A 98 12.13 -0.55 7.97
CA LEU A 98 13.12 -0.29 9.01
C LEU A 98 14.35 0.42 8.46
N GLU A 99 14.75 0.07 7.23
CA GLU A 99 15.85 0.72 6.52
C GLU A 99 15.58 2.20 6.28
N ARG A 100 14.42 2.53 5.70
CA ARG A 100 14.02 3.92 5.43
C ARG A 100 13.74 4.70 6.70
N LEU A 101 13.16 4.04 7.70
CA LEU A 101 12.94 4.63 9.01
C LEU A 101 14.25 5.03 9.67
N HIS A 102 15.28 4.18 9.60
CA HIS A 102 16.61 4.51 10.07
C HIS A 102 17.16 5.74 9.34
N ASP A 103 17.10 5.76 8.01
CA ASP A 103 17.58 6.91 7.21
C ASP A 103 16.85 8.20 7.59
N ARG A 104 15.52 8.16 7.73
CA ARG A 104 14.71 9.30 8.16
C ARG A 104 15.06 9.80 9.56
N LEU A 105 15.30 8.89 10.51
CA LEU A 105 15.67 9.27 11.87
C LEU A 105 17.07 9.86 11.94
N VAL A 106 18.02 9.27 11.22
CA VAL A 106 19.38 9.81 11.16
C VAL A 106 19.37 11.21 10.56
N LEU A 107 18.60 11.44 9.48
CA LEU A 107 18.43 12.77 8.90
C LEU A 107 17.80 13.74 9.93
N GLY A 108 16.73 13.33 10.61
CA GLY A 108 16.06 14.16 11.62
C GLY A 108 16.92 14.49 12.83
N LEU A 109 17.64 13.50 13.39
CA LEU A 109 18.58 13.71 14.48
C LEU A 109 19.73 14.63 14.05
N THR A 110 20.23 14.49 12.82
CA THR A 110 21.27 15.38 12.30
C THR A 110 20.76 16.81 12.18
N HIS A 111 19.52 17.01 11.71
CA HIS A 111 18.89 18.33 11.64
C HIS A 111 18.75 18.99 13.02
N GLU A 112 18.31 18.22 14.01
CA GLU A 112 18.19 18.71 15.39
C GLU A 112 19.56 19.01 16.02
N VAL A 113 20.56 18.15 15.81
CA VAL A 113 21.90 18.36 16.34
C VAL A 113 22.56 19.58 15.68
N VAL A 114 22.46 19.77 14.36
CA VAL A 114 23.10 20.90 13.67
C VAL A 114 22.47 22.23 14.05
N ASN A 115 21.14 22.28 14.14
CA ASN A 115 20.38 23.49 14.48
C ASN A 115 20.23 23.72 15.99
N PHE A 116 20.87 22.89 16.82
CA PHE A 116 20.87 23.06 18.27
C PHE A 116 21.49 24.41 18.65
N THR A 117 20.74 25.24 19.37
CA THR A 117 21.20 26.53 19.89
C THR A 117 21.66 26.38 21.34
N ALA A 118 22.81 26.98 21.68
CA ALA A 118 23.45 26.82 23.00
C ALA A 118 22.64 27.40 24.18
N ASP A 119 21.56 28.14 23.90
CA ASP A 119 20.60 28.66 24.90
C ASP A 119 19.66 27.57 25.45
N GLU A 120 19.67 26.35 24.89
CA GLU A 120 19.00 25.19 25.47
C GLU A 120 19.88 24.56 26.58
N ASP A 121 19.37 24.49 27.82
CA ASP A 121 20.01 23.97 29.04
C ASP A 121 20.35 22.45 29.00
N ASP A 122 20.65 21.88 27.84
CA ASP A 122 21.05 20.48 27.70
C ASP A 122 22.56 20.35 27.44
N PHE A 123 23.30 20.15 28.54
CA PHE A 123 24.74 19.91 28.52
C PHE A 123 25.13 18.68 27.67
N LEU A 124 24.31 17.64 27.61
CA LEU A 124 24.60 16.44 26.82
C LEU A 124 24.49 16.75 25.32
N MET A 125 23.48 17.51 24.92
CA MET A 125 23.33 17.95 23.53
C MET A 125 24.46 18.88 23.08
N GLN A 126 24.97 19.75 23.96
CA GLN A 126 26.15 20.57 23.65
C GLN A 126 27.40 19.72 23.34
N ILE A 127 27.60 18.61 24.06
CA ILE A 127 28.71 17.68 23.80
C ILE A 127 28.52 17.00 22.44
N VAL A 128 27.32 16.50 22.16
CA VAL A 128 27.00 15.82 20.89
C VAL A 128 27.16 16.79 19.71
N HIS A 129 26.64 18.01 19.84
CA HIS A 129 26.77 19.07 18.83
C HIS A 129 28.25 19.38 18.54
N LYS A 130 29.06 19.64 19.58
CA LYS A 130 30.51 19.89 19.42
C LYS A 130 31.24 18.72 18.76
N HIS A 131 30.92 17.49 19.15
CA HIS A 131 31.53 16.28 18.58
C HIS A 131 31.17 16.09 17.11
N GLU A 132 29.89 16.22 16.74
CA GLU A 132 29.46 16.03 15.35
C GLU A 132 29.96 17.17 14.45
N ASN A 133 29.93 18.43 14.90
CA ASN A 133 30.46 19.57 14.13
C ASN A 133 31.97 19.58 13.97
N ALA A 134 32.72 18.90 14.85
CA ALA A 134 34.15 18.71 14.67
C ALA A 134 34.50 17.76 13.51
N HIS A 135 33.51 17.07 12.92
CA HIS A 135 33.63 16.09 11.81
C HIS A 135 34.63 14.92 12.04
N LYS A 136 35.35 14.90 13.16
CA LYS A 136 36.27 13.85 13.59
C LYS A 136 35.49 12.76 14.31
N GLY A 137 34.93 11.82 13.55
CA GLY A 137 34.20 10.66 14.10
C GLY A 137 32.67 10.76 14.03
N SER A 138 32.13 11.77 13.33
CA SER A 138 30.70 12.03 13.16
C SER A 138 29.96 10.81 12.59
N PHE A 139 29.27 10.06 13.46
CA PHE A 139 28.53 8.86 13.05
C PHE A 139 27.21 9.27 12.38
N LEU A 140 26.52 10.25 12.96
CA LEU A 140 25.22 10.72 12.49
C LEU A 140 25.36 11.45 11.16
N TYR A 141 26.31 12.40 11.07
CA TYR A 141 26.49 13.18 9.84
C TYR A 141 26.87 12.30 8.63
N LYS A 142 27.74 11.30 8.82
CA LYS A 142 28.11 10.35 7.74
C LYS A 142 26.93 9.49 7.30
N ALA A 143 26.13 9.01 8.25
CA ALA A 143 24.94 8.24 7.96
C ALA A 143 23.87 9.11 7.27
N ALA A 144 23.74 10.38 7.66
CA ALA A 144 22.86 11.35 7.03
C ALA A 144 23.25 11.58 5.57
N ILE A 145 24.54 11.80 5.25
CA ILE A 145 25.04 11.97 3.86
C ILE A 145 24.60 10.80 2.99
N TYR A 146 24.74 9.60 3.52
CA TYR A 146 24.36 8.39 2.80
C TYR A 146 22.83 8.26 2.62
N ALA A 147 22.03 8.64 3.62
CA ALA A 147 20.57 8.71 3.54
C ALA A 147 20.10 9.75 2.50
N ALA A 148 20.66 10.97 2.53
CA ALA A 148 20.35 12.04 1.57
C ALA A 148 20.67 11.63 0.13
N ARG A 149 21.81 10.94 -0.08
CA ARG A 149 22.16 10.36 -1.40
C ARG A 149 21.17 9.29 -1.84
N THR A 150 20.75 8.41 -0.93
CA THR A 150 19.76 7.35 -1.23
C THR A 150 18.43 7.96 -1.68
N LEU A 151 18.00 9.06 -1.07
CA LEU A 151 16.77 9.77 -1.41
C LEU A 151 16.93 10.81 -2.53
N SER A 152 18.13 10.96 -3.11
CA SER A 152 18.46 11.97 -4.12
C SER A 152 18.11 13.41 -3.70
N LEU A 153 18.33 13.74 -2.42
CA LEU A 153 17.94 15.03 -1.81
C LEU A 153 18.97 16.16 -1.98
N GLY A 154 20.04 15.94 -2.75
CA GLY A 154 21.10 16.95 -2.97
C GLY A 154 22.06 17.08 -1.79
N GLU A 155 22.59 18.28 -1.58
CA GLU A 155 23.53 18.58 -0.49
C GLU A 155 22.84 18.68 0.86
N ILE A 156 23.49 18.13 1.89
CA ILE A 156 22.92 18.10 3.23
C ILE A 156 22.82 19.47 3.88
N ASN A 157 23.79 20.34 3.66
CA ASN A 157 23.79 21.66 4.29
C ASN A 157 22.51 22.43 3.95
N ALA A 158 22.11 22.42 2.68
CA ALA A 158 20.86 23.03 2.22
C ALA A 158 19.61 22.39 2.85
N LEU A 159 19.63 21.08 3.13
CA LEU A 159 18.54 20.41 3.84
C LEU A 159 18.48 20.81 5.32
N MET A 160 19.63 21.05 5.95
CA MET A 160 19.71 21.40 7.36
C MET A 160 19.22 22.83 7.64
N GLU A 161 19.33 23.74 6.67
CA GLU A 161 18.82 25.11 6.74
C GLU A 161 17.28 25.21 6.68
N LEU A 162 16.60 24.13 6.27
CA LEU A 162 15.14 24.12 6.17
C LEU A 162 14.47 24.16 7.55
N ARG A 163 13.27 24.77 7.60
CA ARG A 163 12.42 24.68 8.79
C ARG A 163 11.98 23.24 9.05
N LYS A 164 11.70 22.90 10.31
CA LYS A 164 11.39 21.52 10.74
C LYS A 164 10.21 20.91 9.98
N GLU A 165 9.16 21.68 9.69
CA GLU A 165 8.00 21.22 8.93
C GLU A 165 8.34 20.95 7.46
N GLU A 166 9.08 21.87 6.84
CA GLU A 166 9.51 21.79 5.44
C GLU A 166 10.45 20.59 5.25
N PHE A 167 11.44 20.44 6.14
CA PHE A 167 12.36 19.31 6.17
C PHE A 167 11.63 17.95 6.21
N LYS A 168 10.66 17.80 7.12
CA LYS A 168 9.84 16.58 7.22
C LYS A 168 9.05 16.31 5.94
N SER A 169 8.50 17.36 5.32
CA SER A 169 7.72 17.24 4.09
C SER A 169 8.58 16.81 2.90
N VAL A 170 9.79 17.37 2.78
CA VAL A 170 10.75 17.06 1.71
C VAL A 170 11.18 15.61 1.77
N ILE A 171 11.57 15.11 2.95
CA ILE A 171 11.96 13.70 3.13
C ILE A 171 10.80 12.77 2.78
N ARG A 172 9.60 13.05 3.31
CA ARG A 172 8.42 12.22 3.04
C ARG A 172 8.09 12.17 1.55
N ASN A 173 8.12 13.31 0.86
CA ASN A 173 7.82 13.39 -0.57
C ASN A 173 8.87 12.64 -1.40
N ALA A 174 10.16 12.74 -1.03
CA ALA A 174 11.23 12.01 -1.70
C ALA A 174 11.10 10.49 -1.50
N GLU A 175 10.78 10.03 -0.29
CA GLU A 175 10.52 8.61 0.00
C GLU A 175 9.35 8.05 -0.81
N GLU A 176 8.23 8.77 -0.84
CA GLU A 176 7.04 8.38 -1.59
C GLU A 176 7.33 8.36 -3.11
N LYS A 177 8.04 9.36 -3.63
CA LYS A 177 8.45 9.41 -5.05
C LYS A 177 9.36 8.23 -5.42
N LEU A 178 10.31 7.88 -4.56
CA LEU A 178 11.21 6.74 -4.77
C LEU A 178 10.42 5.42 -4.82
N LEU A 179 9.49 5.20 -3.86
CA LEU A 179 8.65 3.98 -3.83
C LEU A 179 7.74 3.88 -5.05
N LEU A 180 7.16 5.00 -5.47
CA LEU A 180 6.35 5.05 -6.69
C LEU A 180 7.20 4.75 -7.92
N GLY A 181 8.42 5.27 -8.01
CA GLY A 181 9.37 4.93 -9.07
C GLY A 181 9.65 3.43 -9.14
N GLU A 182 10.09 2.84 -8.03
CA GLU A 182 10.37 1.39 -7.92
C GLU A 182 9.15 0.51 -8.29
N LEU A 183 7.94 0.97 -7.97
CA LEU A 183 6.70 0.30 -8.34
C LEU A 183 6.40 0.44 -9.84
N MET A 184 6.60 1.64 -10.38
CA MET A 184 6.33 1.99 -11.76
C MET A 184 7.29 1.34 -12.76
N ASP A 185 8.54 1.12 -12.36
CA ASP A 185 9.57 0.47 -13.17
C ASP A 185 9.26 -1.02 -13.40
N LYS A 186 8.47 -1.63 -12.51
CA LYS A 186 8.04 -3.03 -12.68
C LYS A 186 6.94 -3.13 -13.72
N SER A 187 7.23 -3.84 -14.80
CA SER A 187 6.33 -3.95 -15.97
C SER A 187 4.94 -4.48 -15.63
N MET A 188 4.82 -5.49 -14.75
CA MET A 188 3.54 -6.09 -14.36
C MET A 188 2.85 -5.34 -13.20
N HIS A 189 3.57 -5.06 -12.11
CA HIS A 189 2.99 -4.41 -10.93
C HIS A 189 2.50 -2.97 -11.21
N SER A 190 3.08 -2.30 -12.19
CA SER A 190 2.69 -0.94 -12.58
C SER A 190 1.42 -0.87 -13.44
N VAL A 191 0.94 -1.99 -14.02
CA VAL A 191 -0.16 -1.99 -14.99
C VAL A 191 -1.42 -1.36 -14.41
N PHE A 192 -1.79 -1.72 -13.18
CA PHE A 192 -2.96 -1.15 -12.52
C PHE A 192 -2.82 0.36 -12.31
N PHE A 193 -1.64 0.83 -11.88
CA PHE A 193 -1.39 2.25 -11.65
C PHE A 193 -1.35 3.06 -12.95
N LYS A 194 -0.81 2.48 -14.03
CA LYS A 194 -0.90 3.06 -15.38
C LYS A 194 -2.35 3.21 -15.79
N HIS A 195 -3.15 2.14 -15.67
CA HIS A 195 -4.57 2.18 -16.01
C HIS A 195 -5.34 3.27 -15.24
N VAL A 196 -5.11 3.41 -13.93
CA VAL A 196 -5.74 4.46 -13.11
C VAL A 196 -5.40 5.86 -13.64
N ARG A 197 -4.13 6.10 -13.98
CA ARG A 197 -3.67 7.38 -14.52
C ARG A 197 -4.18 7.64 -15.93
N ASP A 198 -4.08 6.66 -16.82
CA ASP A 198 -4.41 6.80 -18.25
C ASP A 198 -5.90 7.07 -18.46
N HIS A 199 -6.76 6.55 -17.56
CA HIS A 199 -8.20 6.80 -17.57
C HIS A 199 -8.64 8.01 -16.73
N GLY A 200 -7.68 8.77 -16.17
CA GLY A 200 -7.99 9.96 -15.36
C GLY A 200 -8.78 9.66 -14.08
N LEU A 201 -8.67 8.44 -13.53
CA LEU A 201 -9.43 8.02 -12.35
C LEU A 201 -8.88 8.71 -11.09
N SER A 202 -9.79 9.09 -10.18
CA SER A 202 -9.39 9.66 -8.89
C SER A 202 -8.65 8.63 -8.05
N THR A 203 -7.35 8.87 -7.81
CA THR A 203 -6.51 8.08 -6.88
C THR A 203 -7.14 7.98 -5.49
N GLN A 204 -7.74 9.08 -5.02
CA GLN A 204 -8.33 9.15 -3.67
C GLN A 204 -9.54 8.20 -3.53
N LEU A 205 -10.41 8.17 -4.54
CA LEU A 205 -11.59 7.29 -4.54
C LEU A 205 -11.19 5.83 -4.81
N THR A 206 -10.27 5.61 -5.75
CA THR A 206 -9.74 4.28 -6.12
C THR A 206 -9.18 3.54 -4.91
N PHE A 207 -8.49 4.25 -4.01
CA PHE A 207 -7.86 3.68 -2.82
C PHE A 207 -8.61 3.98 -1.52
N SER A 208 -9.85 4.48 -1.60
CA SER A 208 -10.67 4.81 -0.42
C SER A 208 -10.87 3.61 0.51
N PHE A 209 -11.01 2.40 -0.05
CA PHE A 209 -11.18 1.16 0.72
C PHE A 209 -10.03 0.90 1.69
N LEU A 210 -8.80 1.33 1.38
CA LEU A 210 -7.61 1.17 2.23
C LEU A 210 -7.64 2.05 3.49
N LYS A 211 -8.48 3.08 3.50
CA LYS A 211 -8.68 3.96 4.66
C LYS A 211 -9.63 3.35 5.69
N SER A 212 -10.48 2.42 5.29
CA SER A 212 -11.40 1.71 6.18
C SER A 212 -10.72 0.53 6.89
N ALA A 213 -11.23 0.13 8.05
CA ALA A 213 -10.78 -1.06 8.77
C ALA A 213 -11.65 -2.30 8.48
N GLY A 214 -12.48 -2.26 7.44
CA GLY A 214 -13.50 -3.28 7.16
C GLY A 214 -12.98 -4.55 6.47
N LEU A 215 -11.72 -4.57 6.02
CA LEU A 215 -11.14 -5.72 5.32
C LEU A 215 -10.15 -6.47 6.20
N MET A 216 -10.36 -7.79 6.30
CA MET A 216 -9.38 -8.71 6.86
C MET A 216 -8.07 -8.65 6.08
N SER A 217 -6.97 -8.92 6.77
CA SER A 217 -5.63 -8.76 6.22
C SER A 217 -5.33 -9.64 5.00
N GLU A 218 -5.96 -10.81 4.95
CA GLU A 218 -5.90 -11.83 3.92
C GLU A 218 -6.66 -11.37 2.68
N THR A 219 -7.87 -10.83 2.88
CA THR A 219 -8.68 -10.24 1.79
C THR A 219 -7.99 -9.03 1.19
N GLU A 220 -7.44 -8.14 2.03
CA GLU A 220 -6.63 -7.01 1.58
C GLU A 220 -5.44 -7.54 0.76
N GLY A 221 -4.68 -8.51 1.29
CA GLY A 221 -3.55 -9.13 0.60
C GLY A 221 -3.90 -9.74 -0.76
N PHE A 222 -5.06 -10.39 -0.87
CA PHE A 222 -5.57 -10.94 -2.13
C PHE A 222 -5.90 -9.83 -3.14
N ILE A 223 -6.56 -8.75 -2.72
CA ILE A 223 -6.83 -7.59 -3.59
C ILE A 223 -5.54 -6.98 -4.13
N PHE A 224 -4.52 -6.83 -3.27
CA PHE A 224 -3.20 -6.36 -3.70
C PHE A 224 -2.55 -7.32 -4.70
N ALA A 225 -2.63 -8.64 -4.47
CA ALA A 225 -2.12 -9.63 -5.41
C ALA A 225 -2.80 -9.56 -6.78
N CYS A 226 -4.11 -9.31 -6.80
CA CYS A 226 -4.86 -9.05 -8.02
C CYS A 226 -4.35 -7.79 -8.73
N GLN A 227 -4.30 -6.66 -8.05
CA GLN A 227 -3.89 -5.38 -8.63
C GLN A 227 -2.42 -5.39 -9.10
N ASP A 228 -1.55 -6.12 -8.40
CA ASP A 228 -0.15 -6.33 -8.79
C ASP A 228 0.00 -7.30 -9.98
N GLY A 229 -1.09 -7.97 -10.41
CA GLY A 229 -1.06 -8.93 -11.50
C GLY A 229 -0.35 -10.23 -11.18
N VAL A 230 -0.19 -10.57 -9.89
CA VAL A 230 0.56 -11.75 -9.42
C VAL A 230 -0.33 -12.96 -9.13
N ILE A 231 -1.44 -13.06 -9.88
CA ILE A 231 -2.29 -14.26 -9.92
C ILE A 231 -1.75 -15.20 -11.00
N ASN A 232 -2.02 -16.50 -10.88
CA ASN A 232 -1.58 -17.57 -11.78
C ASN A 232 -2.17 -17.51 -13.20
N THR A 233 -1.96 -16.41 -13.92
CA THR A 233 -2.24 -16.25 -15.35
C THR A 233 -1.02 -16.68 -16.18
N LEU A 234 -1.20 -17.01 -17.47
CA LEU A 234 -0.07 -17.39 -18.33
C LEU A 234 0.96 -16.27 -18.45
N GLU A 235 0.52 -15.01 -18.53
CA GLU A 235 1.43 -13.87 -18.61
C GLU A 235 2.30 -13.73 -17.35
N TYR A 236 1.70 -13.92 -16.17
CA TYR A 236 2.43 -13.93 -14.91
C TYR A 236 3.45 -15.08 -14.86
N ARG A 237 3.07 -16.29 -15.30
CA ARG A 237 3.97 -17.44 -15.35
C ARG A 237 5.15 -17.21 -16.29
N SER A 238 4.91 -16.61 -17.45
CA SER A 238 5.96 -16.29 -18.42
C SER A 238 6.87 -15.16 -17.93
N LYS A 239 6.31 -14.01 -17.55
CA LYS A 239 7.10 -12.81 -17.25
C LYS A 239 7.71 -12.78 -15.85
N VAL A 240 7.02 -13.31 -14.85
CA VAL A 240 7.45 -13.21 -13.44
C VAL A 240 8.08 -14.51 -12.96
N LEU A 241 7.47 -15.66 -13.27
CA LEU A 241 8.04 -16.97 -12.91
C LEU A 241 9.06 -17.49 -13.92
N GLN A 242 9.26 -16.81 -15.06
CA GLN A 242 10.20 -17.18 -16.12
C GLN A 242 10.01 -18.61 -16.63
N VAL A 243 8.76 -19.11 -16.56
CA VAL A 243 8.42 -20.43 -17.10
C VAL A 243 8.35 -20.31 -18.61
N GLN A 244 9.10 -21.15 -19.32
CA GLN A 244 9.01 -21.25 -20.77
C GLN A 244 7.64 -21.83 -21.13
N LEU A 245 6.82 -21.01 -21.79
CA LEU A 245 5.49 -21.36 -22.26
C LEU A 245 5.46 -21.22 -23.79
N PRO A 246 4.85 -22.17 -24.51
CA PRO A 246 4.76 -22.10 -25.97
C PRO A 246 3.87 -20.94 -26.44
N ASP A 247 2.88 -20.55 -25.63
CA ASP A 247 1.91 -19.49 -25.93
C ASP A 247 1.38 -18.90 -24.61
N THR A 248 1.21 -17.58 -24.58
CA THR A 248 0.60 -16.84 -23.46
C THR A 248 -0.86 -16.47 -23.72
N SER A 249 -1.43 -16.85 -24.85
CA SER A 249 -2.82 -16.56 -25.21
C SER A 249 -3.81 -17.15 -24.20
N CYS A 250 -4.84 -16.37 -23.90
CA CYS A 250 -5.91 -16.67 -22.97
C CYS A 250 -6.46 -18.08 -23.19
N ARG A 251 -6.48 -18.89 -22.12
CA ARG A 251 -7.00 -20.27 -22.17
C ARG A 251 -8.46 -20.36 -22.61
N ARG A 252 -9.23 -19.28 -22.49
CA ARG A 252 -10.65 -19.23 -22.84
C ARG A 252 -10.91 -18.76 -24.27
N CYS A 253 -10.42 -17.57 -24.64
CA CYS A 253 -10.70 -17.01 -25.98
C CYS A 253 -9.61 -17.25 -27.01
N LYS A 254 -8.38 -17.61 -26.62
CA LYS A 254 -7.24 -17.87 -27.52
C LYS A 254 -6.86 -16.70 -28.45
N GLN A 255 -7.29 -15.48 -28.14
CA GLN A 255 -7.09 -14.29 -29.01
C GLN A 255 -6.09 -13.27 -28.46
N HIS A 256 -6.02 -13.12 -27.13
CA HIS A 256 -5.19 -12.12 -26.47
C HIS A 256 -4.38 -12.75 -25.34
N PRO A 257 -3.24 -12.17 -24.93
CA PRO A 257 -2.46 -12.66 -23.79
C PRO A 257 -3.30 -12.77 -22.51
N GLU A 258 -3.08 -13.84 -21.74
CA GLU A 258 -3.79 -14.11 -20.50
C GLU A 258 -3.28 -13.22 -19.36
N THR A 259 -3.82 -12.02 -19.28
CA THR A 259 -3.63 -11.09 -18.17
C THR A 259 -4.86 -11.07 -17.26
N LEU A 260 -4.69 -10.60 -16.02
CA LEU A 260 -5.83 -10.46 -15.12
C LEU A 260 -6.87 -9.47 -15.68
N MET A 261 -6.42 -8.34 -16.23
CA MET A 261 -7.30 -7.35 -16.87
C MET A 261 -8.08 -7.96 -18.04
N HIS A 262 -7.42 -8.80 -18.85
CA HIS A 262 -8.10 -9.51 -19.91
C HIS A 262 -9.18 -10.44 -19.35
N LEU A 263 -8.86 -11.28 -18.37
CA LEU A 263 -9.83 -12.22 -17.78
C LEU A 263 -11.01 -11.51 -17.10
N LEU A 264 -10.76 -10.36 -16.46
CA LEU A 264 -11.79 -9.63 -15.72
C LEU A 264 -12.68 -8.78 -16.62
N SER A 265 -12.13 -8.15 -17.67
CA SER A 265 -12.85 -7.09 -18.39
C SER A 265 -12.81 -7.18 -19.91
N ALA A 266 -11.86 -7.92 -20.52
CA ALA A 266 -11.70 -7.89 -21.99
C ALA A 266 -11.98 -9.25 -22.69
N CYS A 267 -12.04 -10.35 -21.95
CA CYS A 267 -12.23 -11.67 -22.55
C CYS A 267 -13.67 -11.82 -23.05
N PRO A 268 -13.92 -11.96 -24.37
CA PRO A 268 -15.28 -11.97 -24.92
C PRO A 268 -16.10 -13.18 -24.44
N VAL A 269 -15.42 -14.30 -24.13
CA VAL A 269 -16.04 -15.52 -23.60
C VAL A 269 -16.52 -15.30 -22.16
N LEU A 270 -15.73 -14.63 -21.33
CA LEU A 270 -16.06 -14.40 -19.91
C LEU A 270 -16.97 -13.18 -19.72
N ALA A 271 -16.93 -12.22 -20.64
CA ALA A 271 -17.71 -11.00 -20.62
C ALA A 271 -19.23 -11.28 -20.61
N ARG A 272 -19.68 -12.31 -21.35
CA ARG A 272 -21.11 -12.62 -21.49
C ARG A 272 -21.78 -13.17 -20.22
N GLY A 273 -21.00 -13.67 -19.25
CA GLY A 273 -21.54 -14.30 -18.04
C GLY A 273 -20.88 -13.78 -16.78
N ALA A 274 -19.62 -14.17 -16.57
CA ALA A 274 -18.90 -13.88 -15.34
C ALA A 274 -18.70 -12.37 -15.10
N TYR A 275 -18.52 -11.57 -16.17
CA TYR A 275 -18.46 -10.11 -16.04
C TYR A 275 -19.80 -9.54 -15.60
N ILE A 276 -20.91 -9.91 -16.24
CA ILE A 276 -22.27 -9.45 -15.87
C ILE A 276 -22.58 -9.81 -14.41
N GLN A 277 -22.22 -11.02 -13.98
CA GLN A 277 -22.40 -11.44 -12.58
C GLN A 277 -21.62 -10.54 -11.61
N ARG A 278 -20.35 -10.25 -11.88
CA ARG A 278 -19.54 -9.33 -11.04
C ARG A 278 -20.08 -7.90 -11.07
N HIS A 279 -20.48 -7.44 -12.24
CA HIS A 279 -21.05 -6.11 -12.44
C HIS A 279 -22.33 -5.93 -11.62
N ASN A 280 -23.27 -6.86 -11.76
CA ASN A 280 -24.51 -6.89 -11.00
C ASN A 280 -24.25 -7.03 -9.49
N ALA A 281 -23.26 -7.81 -9.07
CA ALA A 281 -22.90 -7.92 -7.65
C ALA A 281 -22.38 -6.58 -7.09
N ALA A 282 -21.57 -5.83 -7.85
CA ALA A 282 -21.09 -4.51 -7.44
C ALA A 282 -22.24 -3.49 -7.40
N LEU A 283 -23.07 -3.46 -8.45
CA LEU A 283 -24.22 -2.56 -8.56
C LEU A 283 -25.32 -2.84 -7.53
N ARG A 284 -25.45 -4.10 -7.08
CA ARG A 284 -26.40 -4.48 -6.01
C ARG A 284 -26.18 -3.66 -4.73
N VAL A 285 -24.94 -3.33 -4.40
CA VAL A 285 -24.61 -2.47 -3.25
C VAL A 285 -25.22 -1.08 -3.43
N LEU A 286 -25.07 -0.49 -4.62
CA LEU A 286 -25.64 0.81 -4.94
C LEU A 286 -27.17 0.76 -4.96
N TYR A 287 -27.76 -0.30 -5.52
CA TYR A 287 -29.21 -0.47 -5.56
C TYR A 287 -29.87 -0.44 -4.17
N TYR A 288 -29.36 -1.24 -3.22
CA TYR A 288 -29.91 -1.24 -1.86
C TYR A 288 -29.59 0.05 -1.09
N TYR A 289 -28.45 0.68 -1.36
CA TYR A 289 -28.14 2.00 -0.81
C TYR A 289 -29.15 3.06 -1.27
N LEU A 290 -29.45 3.11 -2.58
CA LEU A 290 -30.43 4.05 -3.14
C LEU A 290 -31.84 3.80 -2.58
N ARG A 291 -32.29 2.54 -2.48
CA ARG A 291 -33.58 2.21 -1.86
C ARG A 291 -33.71 2.74 -0.44
N HIS A 292 -32.65 2.61 0.35
CA HIS A 292 -32.64 3.15 1.71
C HIS A 292 -32.65 4.69 1.71
N CYS A 293 -31.80 5.33 0.91
CA CYS A 293 -31.72 6.80 0.83
C CYS A 293 -33.02 7.46 0.37
N TYR A 294 -33.78 6.82 -0.51
CA TYR A 294 -35.07 7.32 -0.99
C TYR A 294 -36.26 6.83 -0.16
N GLY A 295 -36.03 6.19 1.00
CA GLY A 295 -37.10 5.78 1.92
C GLY A 295 -37.98 4.64 1.39
N ILE A 296 -37.52 3.89 0.38
CA ILE A 296 -38.18 2.66 -0.07
C ILE A 296 -38.01 1.56 0.99
N ASP A 297 -36.80 1.44 1.54
CA ASP A 297 -36.51 0.51 2.64
C ASP A 297 -36.29 1.29 3.94
N VAL A 298 -37.18 1.08 4.93
CA VAL A 298 -37.09 1.71 6.26
C VAL A 298 -35.78 1.33 6.95
N THR A 299 -35.36 0.07 6.84
CA THR A 299 -34.09 -0.43 7.35
C THR A 299 -33.14 -0.77 6.22
N PRO A 300 -31.83 -0.46 6.33
CA PRO A 300 -30.87 -0.77 5.27
C PRO A 300 -30.75 -2.27 5.05
N VAL A 301 -31.00 -2.71 3.82
CA VAL A 301 -30.86 -4.11 3.42
C VAL A 301 -29.41 -4.43 3.09
N LEU A 302 -28.91 -5.53 3.62
CA LEU A 302 -27.54 -5.96 3.42
C LEU A 302 -27.35 -6.51 1.98
N PRO A 303 -26.41 -5.97 1.17
CA PRO A 303 -26.29 -6.31 -0.24
C PRO A 303 -25.88 -7.76 -0.54
N TYR A 304 -25.33 -8.48 0.45
CA TYR A 304 -24.83 -9.85 0.28
C TYR A 304 -25.91 -10.92 0.51
N LEU A 305 -27.13 -10.54 0.87
CA LEU A 305 -28.22 -11.51 1.02
C LEU A 305 -28.58 -12.11 -0.37
N PRO A 306 -28.62 -13.44 -0.52
CA PRO A 306 -29.10 -14.06 -1.75
C PRO A 306 -30.60 -13.78 -1.89
N GLY A 307 -30.95 -12.95 -2.87
CA GLY A 307 -32.32 -12.63 -3.24
C GLY A 307 -32.35 -12.10 -4.66
N ASP A 308 -33.44 -12.38 -5.37
CA ASP A 308 -33.71 -11.79 -6.67
C ASP A 308 -33.92 -10.28 -6.50
N ILE A 309 -33.28 -9.49 -7.35
CA ILE A 309 -33.41 -8.04 -7.34
C ILE A 309 -34.69 -7.68 -8.11
N PRO A 310 -35.67 -7.00 -7.49
CA PRO A 310 -36.84 -6.52 -8.20
C PRO A 310 -36.43 -5.55 -9.31
N GLN A 311 -36.97 -5.74 -10.52
CA GLN A 311 -36.67 -4.90 -11.67
C GLN A 311 -37.16 -3.45 -11.51
N VAL A 312 -38.25 -3.25 -10.76
CA VAL A 312 -38.80 -1.93 -10.46
C VAL A 312 -39.22 -1.90 -9.02
N VAL A 313 -38.84 -0.85 -8.31
CA VAL A 313 -39.38 -0.53 -6.97
C VAL A 313 -39.72 0.94 -6.95
N GLU A 314 -40.86 1.29 -6.36
CA GLU A 314 -41.38 2.65 -6.32
C GLU A 314 -41.97 3.01 -4.96
N ASN A 315 -41.95 4.30 -4.67
CA ASN A 315 -42.77 4.96 -3.67
C ASN A 315 -43.33 6.27 -4.25
N ASP A 316 -44.01 7.07 -3.44
CA ASP A 316 -44.64 8.32 -3.90
C ASP A 316 -43.65 9.36 -4.47
N SER A 317 -42.36 9.24 -4.18
CA SER A 317 -41.32 10.22 -4.52
C SER A 317 -40.28 9.74 -5.53
N CYS A 318 -40.09 8.42 -5.66
CA CYS A 318 -38.97 7.83 -6.37
C CYS A 318 -39.36 6.47 -6.98
N LYS A 319 -38.84 6.19 -8.17
CA LYS A 319 -38.89 4.90 -8.83
C LYS A 319 -37.49 4.51 -9.27
N ILE A 320 -37.04 3.33 -8.85
CA ILE A 320 -35.73 2.79 -9.18
C ILE A 320 -35.92 1.63 -10.15
N TYR A 321 -35.24 1.70 -11.29
CA TYR A 321 -35.25 0.64 -12.30
C TYR A 321 -33.93 -0.12 -12.28
N TRP A 322 -33.99 -1.45 -12.30
CA TRP A 322 -32.84 -2.33 -12.33
C TRP A 322 -32.86 -3.19 -13.58
N ASN A 323 -31.82 -3.07 -14.43
CA ASN A 323 -31.67 -3.87 -15.64
C ASN A 323 -32.94 -3.88 -16.51
N MET A 324 -33.55 -2.71 -16.71
CA MET A 324 -34.79 -2.56 -17.49
C MET A 324 -34.51 -1.86 -18.82
N PRO A 325 -35.06 -2.37 -19.94
CA PRO A 325 -34.95 -1.68 -21.22
C PRO A 325 -35.86 -0.45 -21.23
N PHE A 326 -35.32 0.68 -21.68
CA PHE A 326 -36.08 1.92 -21.85
C PHE A 326 -36.40 2.13 -23.34
N ALA A 327 -37.64 2.52 -23.60
CA ALA A 327 -38.03 2.96 -24.94
C ALA A 327 -37.41 4.33 -25.21
N THR A 328 -36.64 4.44 -26.28
CA THR A 328 -36.02 5.69 -26.71
C THR A 328 -36.61 6.12 -28.04
N THR A 329 -36.83 7.43 -28.23
CA THR A 329 -37.43 8.00 -29.45
C THR A 329 -36.63 7.66 -30.71
N ARG A 330 -35.32 7.46 -30.57
CA ARG A 330 -34.43 6.93 -31.61
C ARG A 330 -34.06 5.49 -31.27
N ARG A 331 -33.83 4.67 -32.29
CA ARG A 331 -33.31 3.31 -32.10
C ARG A 331 -31.90 3.38 -31.51
N ILE A 332 -31.74 2.83 -30.31
CA ILE A 332 -30.45 2.68 -29.63
C ILE A 332 -30.27 1.20 -29.36
N ASP A 333 -29.16 0.62 -29.82
CA ASP A 333 -28.89 -0.83 -29.70
C ASP A 333 -28.59 -1.27 -28.26
N HIS A 334 -28.20 -0.33 -27.40
CA HIS A 334 -27.91 -0.54 -25.97
C HIS A 334 -28.84 0.30 -25.10
N ASN A 335 -30.14 -0.02 -25.09
CA ASN A 335 -31.18 0.72 -24.37
C ASN A 335 -31.50 0.15 -22.97
N LYS A 336 -30.65 -0.73 -22.45
CA LYS A 336 -30.82 -1.37 -21.15
C LYS A 336 -29.76 -0.84 -20.16
N PRO A 337 -30.01 0.31 -19.53
CA PRO A 337 -29.17 0.79 -18.43
C PRO A 337 -29.22 -0.19 -17.25
N ASP A 338 -28.13 -0.25 -16.48
CA ASP A 338 -28.07 -1.15 -15.34
C ASP A 338 -28.93 -0.66 -14.16
N ILE A 339 -28.91 0.66 -13.88
CA ILE A 339 -29.75 1.32 -12.88
C ILE A 339 -30.20 2.68 -13.43
N VAL A 340 -31.48 3.03 -13.23
CA VAL A 340 -32.05 4.37 -13.47
C VAL A 340 -32.77 4.86 -12.24
#